data_AF-A0A8B9HCU1-F1
#
_entry.id   AF-A0A8B9HCU1-F1
#
_cell.length_a   1.000
_cell.length_b   1.000
_cell.length_c   1.000
_cell.angle_alpha   90.00
_cell.angle_beta   90.00
_cell.angle_gamma   90.00
#
_symmetry.space_group_name_H-M   'P 1'
#
loop_
_entity.id
_entity.type
_entity.pdbx_description
1 polymer ?
#
loop_
_entity_poly.entity_id
_entity_poly.type
_entity_poly.pdbx_seq_one_letter_code
_entity_poly.pdbx_strand_id
1 'polypeptide(L)'
;TELSPLRVTLLTKCKTVLIRITCSEMRLHHNSHFNSTLLNMEEAAERIRSHTSLLQLTQEKQQMELSHKRARIELEKEAHSSSRDLQRQMDLNQDLLTKLRRLEEKEGKANQALNDEMENKKALKRSLEEFHKQANDKDNRHAEANQCPFKVLFFFTVFLADLRKQMESAELKNQRLKEVFQKKIQEFRTVCYVLTGYQIDITVENQYRLTSVYAERMEDSLLFKASGAVGSGSMQLLETDFSRTLSELVDLHLFHQKSIPVFLSAVTLDLFSRQTVV
;
A
#
# COMPACT_ATOMS: atom_id res chain seq x y z
N THR A 1 -18.36 -101.68 -74.97
CA THR A 1 -19.67 -101.78 -74.30
C THR A 1 -20.32 -100.41 -74.35
N GLU A 2 -21.15 -100.16 -75.35
CA GLU A 2 -21.82 -98.88 -75.52
C GLU A 2 -22.89 -98.69 -74.45
N LEU A 3 -22.77 -97.63 -73.65
CA LEU A 3 -23.80 -97.24 -72.70
C LEU A 3 -25.02 -96.74 -73.49
N SER A 4 -26.22 -97.26 -73.20
CA SER A 4 -27.45 -96.84 -73.87
C SER A 4 -27.69 -95.32 -73.74
N PRO A 5 -28.28 -94.66 -74.75
CA PRO A 5 -28.50 -93.21 -74.76
C PRO A 5 -29.23 -92.67 -73.51
N LEU A 6 -30.13 -93.48 -72.95
CA LEU A 6 -30.81 -93.20 -71.69
C LEU A 6 -29.86 -93.13 -70.49
N ARG A 7 -28.88 -94.03 -70.39
CA ARG A 7 -27.89 -94.03 -69.28
C ARG A 7 -26.96 -92.83 -69.34
N VAL A 8 -26.52 -92.41 -70.52
CA VAL A 8 -25.70 -91.21 -70.71
C VAL A 8 -26.47 -89.95 -70.28
N THR A 9 -27.73 -89.84 -70.68
CA THR A 9 -28.60 -88.71 -70.30
C THR A 9 -28.86 -88.65 -68.79
N LEU A 10 -29.09 -89.80 -68.15
CA LEU A 10 -29.27 -89.88 -66.70
C LEU A 10 -27.99 -89.47 -65.95
N LEU A 11 -26.82 -89.94 -66.41
CA LEU A 11 -25.52 -89.61 -65.82
C LEU A 11 -25.21 -88.11 -65.92
N THR A 12 -25.51 -87.48 -67.06
CA THR A 12 -25.34 -86.03 -67.26
C THR A 12 -26.26 -85.24 -66.35
N LYS A 13 -27.55 -85.63 -66.23
CA LYS A 13 -28.48 -85.00 -65.30
C LYS A 13 -28.02 -85.12 -63.84
N CYS A 14 -27.56 -86.31 -63.42
CA CYS A 14 -27.00 -86.51 -62.09
C CYS A 14 -25.75 -85.66 -61.84
N LYS A 15 -24.83 -85.54 -62.81
CA LYS A 15 -23.65 -84.66 -62.72
C LYS A 15 -24.03 -83.19 -62.60
N THR A 16 -25.00 -82.70 -63.39
CA THR A 16 -25.47 -81.32 -63.32
C THR A 16 -26.13 -81.02 -61.98
N VAL A 17 -26.93 -81.94 -61.44
CA VAL A 17 -27.54 -81.79 -60.10
C VAL A 17 -26.45 -81.77 -59.02
N LEU A 18 -25.47 -82.68 -59.08
CA LEU A 18 -24.36 -82.72 -58.12
C LEU A 18 -23.54 -81.43 -58.16
N ILE A 19 -23.23 -80.90 -59.35
CA ILE A 19 -22.52 -79.60 -59.50
C ILE A 19 -23.35 -78.45 -58.92
N ARG A 20 -24.68 -78.44 -59.13
CA ARG A 20 -25.54 -77.40 -58.56
C ARG A 20 -25.59 -77.47 -57.03
N ILE A 21 -25.63 -78.68 -56.47
CA ILE A 21 -25.60 -78.89 -55.01
C ILE A 21 -24.25 -78.42 -54.45
N THR A 22 -23.12 -78.87 -55.01
CA THR A 22 -21.78 -78.47 -54.53
C THR A 22 -21.51 -76.98 -54.70
N CYS A 23 -21.95 -76.35 -55.80
CA CYS A 23 -21.87 -74.90 -55.95
C CYS A 23 -22.74 -74.15 -54.93
N SER A 24 -23.91 -74.69 -54.58
CA SER A 24 -24.80 -74.09 -53.59
C SER A 24 -24.20 -74.21 -52.18
N GLU A 25 -23.65 -75.39 -51.84
CA GLU A 25 -22.94 -75.63 -50.56
C GLU A 25 -21.71 -74.75 -50.42
N MET A 26 -20.87 -74.62 -51.46
CA MET A 26 -19.73 -73.71 -51.45
C MET A 26 -20.17 -72.24 -51.25
N ARG A 27 -21.27 -71.83 -51.89
CA ARG A 27 -21.81 -70.47 -51.73
C ARG A 27 -22.33 -70.23 -50.31
N LEU A 28 -23.00 -71.21 -49.71
CA LEU A 28 -23.48 -71.12 -48.33
C LEU A 28 -22.31 -71.09 -47.34
N HIS A 29 -21.29 -71.92 -47.53
CA HIS A 29 -20.09 -71.92 -46.69
C HIS A 29 -19.31 -70.61 -46.81
N HIS A 30 -19.15 -70.07 -48.03
CA HIS A 30 -18.51 -68.78 -48.24
C HIS A 30 -19.31 -67.63 -47.61
N ASN A 31 -20.64 -67.63 -47.73
CA ASN A 31 -21.51 -66.63 -47.11
C ASN A 31 -21.46 -66.73 -45.57
N SER A 32 -21.51 -67.95 -45.01
CA SER A 32 -21.37 -68.19 -43.57
C SER A 32 -20.02 -67.70 -43.03
N HIS A 33 -18.92 -68.05 -43.70
CA HIS A 33 -17.58 -67.61 -43.33
C HIS A 33 -17.46 -66.07 -43.43
N PHE A 34 -17.97 -65.47 -44.50
CA PHE A 34 -17.99 -64.02 -44.68
C PHE A 34 -18.76 -63.31 -43.55
N ASN A 35 -19.96 -63.78 -43.21
CA ASN A 35 -20.77 -63.22 -42.12
C ASN A 35 -20.07 -63.38 -40.75
N SER A 36 -19.43 -64.53 -40.50
CA SER A 36 -18.63 -64.73 -39.28
C SER A 36 -17.44 -63.78 -39.21
N THR A 37 -16.71 -63.60 -40.31
CA THR A 37 -15.59 -62.64 -40.35
C THR A 37 -16.06 -61.19 -40.17
N LEU A 38 -17.21 -60.83 -40.75
CA LEU A 38 -17.79 -59.49 -40.61
C LEU A 38 -18.18 -59.20 -39.16
N LEU A 39 -18.86 -60.15 -38.50
CA LEU A 39 -19.25 -60.03 -37.09
C LEU A 39 -18.02 -59.87 -36.18
N ASN A 40 -16.98 -60.67 -36.38
CA ASN A 40 -15.73 -60.56 -35.62
C ASN A 40 -15.04 -59.20 -35.80
N MET A 41 -15.08 -58.63 -37.01
CA MET A 41 -14.53 -57.30 -37.27
C MET A 41 -15.36 -56.20 -36.63
N GLU A 42 -16.69 -56.34 -36.60
CA GLU A 42 -17.59 -55.38 -35.95
C GLU A 42 -17.37 -55.36 -34.44
N GLU A 43 -17.26 -56.53 -33.79
CA GLU A 43 -16.90 -56.65 -32.37
C GLU A 43 -15.50 -56.12 -32.07
N ALA A 44 -14.54 -56.30 -32.98
CA ALA A 44 -13.20 -55.72 -32.84
C ALA A 44 -13.24 -54.19 -32.92
N ALA A 45 -14.02 -53.63 -33.85
CA ALA A 45 -14.22 -52.19 -33.97
C ALA A 45 -14.91 -51.59 -32.73
N GLU A 46 -15.91 -52.28 -32.18
CA GLU A 46 -16.58 -51.90 -30.92
C GLU A 46 -15.60 -51.83 -29.74
N ARG A 47 -14.72 -52.84 -29.62
CA ARG A 47 -13.66 -52.88 -28.59
C ARG A 47 -12.65 -51.75 -28.74
N ILE A 48 -12.27 -51.41 -29.98
CA ILE A 48 -11.36 -50.29 -30.23
C ILE A 48 -12.02 -48.97 -29.86
N ARG A 49 -13.29 -48.77 -30.22
CA ARG A 49 -14.05 -47.56 -29.86
C ARG A 49 -14.17 -47.39 -28.35
N SER A 50 -14.55 -48.46 -27.64
CA SER A 50 -14.68 -48.42 -26.16
C SER A 50 -13.33 -48.18 -25.47
N HIS A 51 -12.27 -48.84 -25.92
CA HIS A 51 -10.92 -48.62 -25.39
C HIS A 51 -10.43 -47.18 -25.64
N THR A 52 -10.69 -46.63 -26.82
CA THR A 52 -10.36 -45.25 -27.15
C THR A 52 -11.09 -44.27 -26.24
N SER A 53 -12.39 -44.49 -26.01
CA SER A 53 -13.18 -43.68 -25.08
C SER A 53 -12.64 -43.77 -23.64
N LEU A 54 -12.23 -44.95 -23.18
CA LEU A 54 -11.67 -45.13 -21.84
C LEU A 54 -10.33 -44.39 -21.67
N LEU A 55 -9.45 -44.44 -22.67
CA LEU A 55 -8.18 -43.72 -22.66
C LEU A 55 -8.40 -42.21 -22.58
N GLN A 56 -9.33 -41.67 -23.37
CA GLN A 56 -9.67 -40.25 -23.34
C GLN A 56 -10.19 -39.83 -21.97
N LEU A 57 -11.14 -40.57 -21.39
CA LEU A 57 -11.66 -40.30 -20.05
C LEU A 57 -10.56 -40.37 -18.99
N THR A 58 -9.60 -41.30 -19.13
CA THR A 58 -8.47 -41.42 -18.20
C THR A 58 -7.53 -40.22 -18.29
N GLN A 59 -7.26 -39.73 -19.51
CA GLN A 59 -6.45 -38.54 -19.74
C GLN A 59 -7.13 -37.28 -19.18
N GLU A 60 -8.42 -37.09 -19.46
CA GLU A 60 -9.21 -35.98 -18.93
C GLU A 60 -9.27 -36.00 -17.40
N LYS A 61 -9.46 -37.18 -16.79
CA LYS A 61 -9.41 -37.37 -15.34
C LYS A 61 -8.06 -36.95 -14.76
N GLN A 62 -6.95 -37.41 -15.33
CA GLN A 62 -5.60 -37.04 -14.87
C GLN A 62 -5.35 -35.53 -14.98
N GLN A 63 -5.78 -34.93 -16.09
CA GLN A 63 -5.66 -33.48 -16.29
C GLN A 63 -6.48 -32.70 -15.25
N MET A 64 -7.71 -33.15 -14.95
CA MET A 64 -8.56 -32.56 -13.93
C MET A 64 -7.96 -32.70 -12.54
N GLU A 65 -7.43 -33.87 -12.17
CA GLU A 65 -6.76 -34.09 -10.89
C GLU A 65 -5.55 -33.18 -10.70
N LEU A 66 -4.74 -32.99 -11.74
CA LEU A 66 -3.61 -32.05 -11.71
C LEU A 66 -4.09 -30.60 -11.58
N SER A 67 -5.15 -30.23 -12.30
CA SER A 67 -5.76 -28.90 -12.19
C SER A 67 -6.26 -28.62 -10.76
N HIS A 68 -6.99 -29.55 -10.15
CA HIS A 68 -7.47 -29.43 -8.78
C HIS A 68 -6.33 -29.34 -7.76
N LYS A 69 -5.27 -30.15 -7.93
CA LYS A 69 -4.08 -30.06 -7.07
C LYS A 69 -3.43 -28.67 -7.16
N ARG A 70 -3.31 -28.10 -8.37
CA ARG A 70 -2.75 -26.76 -8.57
C ARG A 70 -3.64 -25.68 -7.94
N ALA A 71 -4.95 -25.72 -8.19
CA ALA A 71 -5.90 -24.77 -7.63
C ALA A 71 -5.87 -24.79 -6.10
N ARG A 72 -5.80 -25.98 -5.50
CA ARG A 72 -5.70 -26.13 -4.04
C ARG A 72 -4.41 -25.51 -3.48
N ILE A 73 -3.26 -25.77 -4.11
CA ILE A 73 -1.98 -25.20 -3.67
C ILE A 73 -1.99 -23.67 -3.77
N GLU A 74 -2.55 -23.11 -4.85
CA GLU A 74 -2.61 -21.65 -5.00
C GLU A 74 -3.53 -21.03 -3.94
N LEU A 75 -4.70 -21.62 -3.69
CA LEU A 75 -5.61 -21.17 -2.63
C LEU A 75 -4.96 -21.26 -1.24
N GLU A 76 -4.25 -22.36 -0.93
CA GLU A 76 -3.53 -22.51 0.34
C GLU A 76 -2.42 -21.45 0.48
N LYS A 77 -1.71 -21.14 -0.61
CA LYS A 77 -0.66 -20.13 -0.65
C LYS A 77 -1.21 -18.72 -0.45
N GLU A 78 -2.30 -18.36 -1.14
CA GLU A 78 -2.98 -17.06 -0.98
C GLU A 78 -3.54 -16.88 0.44
N ALA A 79 -4.16 -17.92 1.00
CA ALA A 79 -4.62 -17.92 2.37
C ALA A 79 -3.47 -17.74 3.36
N HIS A 80 -2.33 -18.41 3.12
CA HIS A 80 -1.15 -18.29 3.96
C HIS A 80 -0.49 -16.90 3.85
N SER A 81 -0.41 -16.31 2.65
CA SER A 81 0.09 -14.94 2.50
C SER A 81 -0.80 -13.93 3.20
N SER A 82 -2.12 -14.04 3.01
CA SER A 82 -3.09 -13.16 3.68
C SER A 82 -3.00 -13.27 5.20
N SER A 83 -2.87 -14.50 5.74
CA SER A 83 -2.70 -14.73 7.18
C SER A 83 -1.43 -14.08 7.72
N ARG A 84 -0.30 -14.20 7.00
CA ARG A 84 0.96 -13.55 7.38
C ARG A 84 0.87 -12.04 7.38
N ASP A 85 0.19 -11.45 6.39
CA ASP A 85 0.03 -10.00 6.33
C ASP A 85 -0.87 -9.47 7.45
N LEU A 86 -1.96 -10.19 7.77
CA LEU A 86 -2.79 -9.88 8.92
C LEU A 86 -2.01 -9.97 10.23
N GLN A 87 -1.17 -11.00 10.40
CA GLN A 87 -0.32 -11.13 11.59
C GLN A 87 0.64 -9.94 11.75
N ARG A 88 1.29 -9.51 10.66
CA ARG A 88 2.16 -8.32 10.69
C ARG A 88 1.40 -7.06 11.10
N GLN A 89 0.17 -6.89 10.62
CA GLN A 89 -0.67 -5.75 11.01
C GLN A 89 -1.08 -5.83 12.47
N MET A 90 -1.38 -7.03 12.99
CA MET A 90 -1.64 -7.21 14.41
C MET A 90 -0.44 -6.85 15.28
N ASP A 91 0.76 -7.27 14.91
CA ASP A 91 1.99 -6.94 15.64
C ASP A 91 2.25 -5.43 15.65
N LEU A 92 2.03 -4.76 14.51
CA LEU A 92 2.14 -3.30 14.40
C LEU A 92 1.10 -2.59 15.28
N ASN A 93 -0.16 -3.04 15.24
CA ASN A 93 -1.23 -2.50 16.06
C ASN A 93 -0.94 -2.70 17.56
N GLN A 94 -0.33 -3.82 17.94
CA GLN A 94 0.08 -4.08 19.32
C GLN A 94 1.19 -3.12 19.78
N ASP A 95 2.17 -2.82 18.93
CA ASP A 95 3.20 -1.80 19.22
C ASP A 95 2.59 -0.39 19.33
N LEU A 96 1.66 -0.04 18.43
CA LEU A 96 0.94 1.24 18.48
C LEU A 96 0.11 1.39 19.77
N LEU A 97 -0.61 0.35 20.19
CA LEU A 97 -1.34 0.33 21.46
C LEU A 97 -0.41 0.50 22.66
N THR A 98 0.78 -0.10 22.62
CA THR A 98 1.79 0.05 23.67
C THR A 98 2.32 1.49 23.72
N LYS A 99 2.55 2.11 22.56
CA LYS A 99 2.96 3.52 22.45
C LYS A 99 1.87 4.48 22.94
N LEU A 100 0.61 4.25 22.56
CA LEU A 100 -0.54 5.03 23.05
C LEU A 100 -0.60 5.00 24.57
N ARG A 101 -0.52 3.82 25.18
CA ARG A 101 -0.53 3.69 26.65
C ARG A 101 0.60 4.47 27.34
N ARG A 102 1.80 4.47 26.75
CA ARG A 102 2.94 5.26 27.27
C ARG A 102 2.73 6.76 27.12
N LEU A 103 2.06 7.20 26.06
CA LEU A 103 1.73 8.61 25.85
C LEU A 103 0.65 9.06 26.84
N GLU A 104 -0.40 8.26 27.03
CA GLU A 104 -1.44 8.52 28.03
C GLU A 104 -0.86 8.61 29.45
N GLU A 105 0.07 7.73 29.82
CA GLU A 105 0.74 7.80 31.12
C GLU A 105 1.58 9.09 31.28
N LYS A 106 2.29 9.49 30.21
CA LYS A 106 3.06 10.74 30.21
C LYS A 106 2.17 11.96 30.30
N GLU A 107 1.06 11.97 29.58
CA GLU A 107 0.05 13.02 29.64
C GLU A 107 -0.55 13.12 31.04
N GLY A 108 -0.90 11.99 31.66
CA GLY A 108 -1.37 11.94 33.04
C GLY A 108 -0.38 12.55 34.03
N LYS A 109 0.91 12.22 33.91
CA LYS A 109 1.97 12.80 34.75
C LYS A 109 2.13 14.31 34.52
N ALA A 110 2.05 14.77 33.26
CA ALA A 110 2.14 16.19 32.93
C ALA A 110 0.93 16.98 33.48
N ASN A 111 -0.27 16.42 33.36
CA ASN A 111 -1.50 17.02 33.90
C ASN A 111 -1.46 17.10 35.43
N GLN A 112 -0.94 16.07 36.10
CA GLN A 112 -0.76 16.08 37.55
C GLN A 112 0.24 17.16 37.97
N ALA A 113 1.39 17.25 37.32
CA ALA A 113 2.39 18.29 37.61
C ALA A 113 1.85 19.71 37.39
N LEU A 114 1.05 19.92 36.32
CA LEU A 114 0.41 21.21 36.06
C LEU A 114 -0.62 21.57 37.16
N ASN A 115 -1.37 20.58 37.63
CA ASN A 115 -2.33 20.77 38.73
C ASN A 115 -1.60 21.13 40.04
N ASP A 116 -0.48 20.47 40.34
CA ASP A 116 0.35 20.76 41.51
C ASP A 116 0.95 22.18 41.43
N GLU A 117 1.43 22.61 40.26
CA GLU A 117 1.87 24.00 40.04
C GLU A 117 0.72 25.00 40.23
N MET A 118 -0.50 24.67 39.76
CA MET A 118 -1.66 25.54 39.90
C MET A 118 -2.06 25.71 41.37
N GLU A 119 -2.05 24.63 42.16
CA GLU A 119 -2.32 24.68 43.60
C GLU A 119 -1.22 25.46 44.35
N ASN A 120 0.05 25.28 43.99
CA ASN A 120 1.15 26.07 44.55
C ASN A 120 0.99 27.57 44.23
N LYS A 121 0.63 27.92 42.99
CA LYS A 121 0.37 29.31 42.58
C LYS A 121 -0.82 29.91 43.34
N LYS A 122 -1.88 29.12 43.58
CA LYS A 122 -3.02 29.55 44.41
C LYS A 122 -2.60 29.78 45.86
N ALA A 123 -1.80 28.90 46.45
CA ALA A 123 -1.29 29.07 47.80
C ALA A 123 -0.44 30.34 47.92
N LEU A 124 0.48 30.57 46.98
CA LEU A 124 1.30 31.77 46.94
C LEU A 124 0.45 33.05 46.81
N LYS A 125 -0.61 33.01 45.99
CA LYS A 125 -1.56 34.13 45.85
C LYS A 125 -2.27 34.43 47.18
N ARG A 126 -2.71 33.41 47.92
CA ARG A 126 -3.35 33.60 49.24
C ARG A 126 -2.38 34.24 50.24
N SER A 127 -1.13 33.77 50.29
CA SER A 127 -0.11 34.38 51.16
C SER A 127 0.17 35.84 50.76
N LEU A 128 0.20 36.15 49.46
CA LEU A 128 0.36 37.53 48.99
C LEU A 128 -0.83 38.42 49.41
N GLU A 129 -2.06 37.91 49.31
CA GLU A 129 -3.27 38.61 49.78
C GLU A 129 -3.25 38.84 51.30
N GLU A 130 -2.80 37.86 52.09
CA GLU A 130 -2.57 38.02 53.53
C GLU A 130 -1.53 39.09 53.84
N PHE A 131 -0.38 39.08 53.14
CA PHE A 131 0.64 40.13 53.30
C PHE A 131 0.10 41.51 52.92
N HIS A 132 -0.69 41.63 51.86
CA HIS A 132 -1.33 42.89 51.48
C HIS A 132 -2.32 43.38 52.55
N LYS A 133 -3.14 42.49 53.11
CA LYS A 133 -4.07 42.85 54.19
C LYS A 133 -3.30 43.33 55.43
N GLN A 134 -2.21 42.65 55.77
CA GLN A 134 -1.35 43.03 56.89
C GLN A 134 -0.60 44.36 56.64
N ALA A 135 -0.29 44.69 55.39
CA ALA A 135 0.27 45.98 54.99
C ALA A 135 -0.80 47.09 55.10
N ASN A 136 -2.01 46.88 54.62
CA ASN A 136 -3.12 47.82 54.78
C ASN A 136 -3.49 48.06 56.26
N ASP A 137 -3.46 47.02 57.10
CA ASP A 137 -3.69 47.16 58.54
C ASP A 137 -2.56 47.93 59.23
N LYS A 138 -1.33 47.88 58.69
CA LYS A 138 -0.21 48.73 59.12
C LYS A 138 -0.33 50.14 58.58
N ASP A 139 -0.76 50.34 57.34
CA ASP A 139 -0.99 51.66 56.75
C ASP A 139 -2.13 52.41 57.45
N ASN A 140 -3.19 51.72 57.86
CA ASN A 140 -4.25 52.29 58.71
C ASN A 140 -3.75 52.66 60.12
N ARG A 141 -2.71 52.01 60.63
CA ARG A 141 -2.00 52.42 61.86
C ARG A 141 -0.94 53.51 61.61
N HIS A 142 -0.50 53.69 60.37
CA HIS A 142 0.43 54.74 59.94
C HIS A 142 -0.28 56.03 59.47
N ALA A 143 -1.61 56.05 59.37
CA ALA A 143 -2.40 57.26 59.10
C ALA A 143 -2.30 58.33 60.22
N GLU A 144 -1.70 58.01 61.37
CA GLU A 144 -1.33 58.98 62.42
C GLU A 144 0.17 59.35 62.43
N ALA A 145 0.99 58.85 61.51
CA ALA A 145 2.43 59.16 61.48
C ALA A 145 2.93 59.39 60.04
N ASN A 146 2.91 60.66 59.64
CA ASN A 146 3.59 61.16 58.44
C ASN A 146 5.10 60.85 58.49
N GLN A 147 5.55 59.77 57.85
CA GLN A 147 6.77 59.74 57.02
C GLN A 147 6.95 58.36 56.35
N CYS A 148 7.07 58.32 55.01
CA CYS A 148 8.20 57.70 54.29
C CYS A 148 7.84 57.32 52.83
N PRO A 149 8.16 58.20 51.86
CA PRO A 149 8.15 57.87 50.42
C PRO A 149 9.14 56.76 50.03
N PHE A 150 10.09 56.42 50.91
CA PHE A 150 11.22 55.54 50.60
C PHE A 150 10.84 54.05 50.50
N LYS A 151 9.89 53.57 51.29
CA LYS A 151 9.54 52.13 51.36
C LYS A 151 8.68 51.70 50.17
N VAL A 152 7.77 52.57 49.72
CA VAL A 152 6.97 52.38 48.50
C VAL A 152 7.87 52.41 47.27
N LEU A 153 8.81 53.36 47.20
CA LEU A 153 9.78 53.42 46.11
C LEU A 153 10.69 52.18 46.08
N PHE A 154 11.18 51.72 47.24
CA PHE A 154 11.98 50.50 47.34
C PHE A 154 11.18 49.26 46.89
N PHE A 155 9.94 49.09 47.36
CA PHE A 155 9.10 47.96 46.94
C PHE A 155 8.78 47.99 45.44
N PHE A 156 8.52 49.18 44.89
CA PHE A 156 8.33 49.38 43.46
C PHE A 156 9.59 49.05 42.65
N THR A 157 10.78 49.45 43.11
CA THR A 157 12.05 49.11 42.44
C THR A 157 12.35 47.61 42.47
N VAL A 158 12.05 46.93 43.58
CA VAL A 158 12.24 45.47 43.71
C VAL A 158 11.24 44.73 42.82
N PHE A 159 9.97 45.17 42.77
CA PHE A 159 8.95 44.59 41.90
C PHE A 159 9.26 44.79 40.41
N LEU A 160 9.72 45.99 40.02
CA LEU A 160 10.19 46.26 38.66
C LEU A 160 11.40 45.38 38.27
N ALA A 161 12.33 45.15 39.20
CA ALA A 161 13.46 44.27 38.98
C ALA A 161 13.01 42.79 38.80
N ASP A 162 12.00 42.34 39.55
CA ASP A 162 11.47 40.99 39.41
C ASP A 162 10.69 40.80 38.09
N LEU A 163 9.85 41.77 37.71
CA LEU A 163 9.17 41.77 36.41
C LEU A 163 10.16 41.78 35.24
N ARG A 164 11.22 42.57 35.34
CA ARG A 164 12.30 42.59 34.33
C ARG A 164 12.97 41.22 34.19
N LYS A 165 13.28 40.55 35.31
CA LYS A 165 13.83 39.19 35.29
C LYS A 165 12.87 38.19 34.65
N GLN A 166 11.57 38.30 34.93
CA GLN A 166 10.57 37.44 34.30
C GLN A 166 10.46 37.69 32.79
N MET A 167 10.54 38.94 32.34
CA MET A 167 10.55 39.30 30.92
C MET A 167 11.79 38.77 30.21
N GLU A 168 12.99 38.98 30.77
CA GLU A 168 14.25 38.46 30.23
C GLU A 168 14.24 36.92 30.17
N SER A 169 13.70 36.26 31.20
CA SER A 169 13.53 34.79 31.22
C SER A 169 12.55 34.30 30.14
N ALA A 170 11.43 34.99 29.94
CA ALA A 170 10.46 34.66 28.90
C ALA A 170 11.02 34.89 27.50
N GLU A 171 11.77 35.97 27.29
CA GLU A 171 12.42 36.28 26.03
C GLU A 171 13.50 35.24 25.69
N LEU A 172 14.33 34.85 26.67
CA LEU A 172 15.33 33.80 26.50
C LEU A 172 14.69 32.44 26.17
N LYS A 173 13.57 32.10 26.82
CA LYS A 173 12.80 30.88 26.49
C LYS A 173 12.26 30.93 25.07
N ASN A 174 11.70 32.06 24.64
CA ASN A 174 11.21 32.25 23.27
C ASN A 174 12.33 32.18 22.24
N GLN A 175 13.50 32.75 22.53
CA GLN A 175 14.67 32.67 21.66
C GLN A 175 15.15 31.22 21.49
N ARG A 176 15.29 30.48 22.61
CA ARG A 176 15.65 29.05 22.57
C ARG A 176 14.62 28.22 21.82
N LEU A 177 13.32 28.50 21.97
CA LEU A 177 12.26 27.83 21.22
C LEU A 177 12.39 28.07 19.71
N LYS A 178 12.65 29.32 19.29
CA LYS A 178 12.90 29.65 17.88
C LYS A 178 14.12 28.90 17.33
N GLU A 179 15.22 28.86 18.07
CA GLU A 179 16.44 28.14 17.68
C GLU A 179 16.19 26.64 17.55
N VAL A 180 15.50 26.02 18.52
CA VAL A 180 15.16 24.58 18.46
C VAL A 180 14.23 24.29 17.28
N PHE A 181 13.23 25.14 17.04
CA PHE A 181 12.32 24.98 15.90
C PHE A 181 13.06 25.08 14.57
N GLN A 182 13.90 26.11 14.39
CA GLN A 182 14.72 26.26 13.20
C GLN A 182 15.63 25.06 12.97
N LYS A 183 16.30 24.59 14.03
CA LYS A 183 17.15 23.40 13.96
C LYS A 183 16.37 22.15 13.54
N LYS A 184 15.16 21.96 14.07
CA LYS A 184 14.31 20.80 13.75
C LYS A 184 13.76 20.84 12.33
N ILE A 185 13.34 22.03 11.85
CA ILE A 185 12.92 22.20 10.46
C ILE A 185 14.10 21.95 9.53
N GLN A 186 15.30 22.45 9.85
CA GLN A 186 16.49 22.21 9.03
C GLN A 186 16.86 20.73 9.00
N GLU A 187 16.83 20.05 10.14
CA GLU A 187 17.04 18.59 10.25
C GLU A 187 16.06 17.83 9.36
N PHE A 188 14.77 18.15 9.43
CA PHE A 188 13.74 17.54 8.59
C PHE A 188 13.96 17.79 7.10
N ARG A 189 14.26 19.03 6.71
CA ARG A 189 14.55 19.39 5.30
C ARG A 189 15.76 18.64 4.76
N THR A 190 16.81 18.49 5.56
CA THR A 190 17.98 17.69 5.19
C THR A 190 17.61 16.23 4.96
N VAL A 191 16.80 15.63 5.83
CA VAL A 191 16.33 14.25 5.66
C VAL A 191 15.50 14.10 4.39
N CYS A 192 14.55 15.01 4.14
CA CYS A 192 13.76 14.99 2.90
C CYS A 192 14.65 15.12 1.65
N TYR A 193 15.64 16.01 1.68
CA TYR A 193 16.58 16.20 0.58
C TYR A 193 17.37 14.92 0.28
N VAL A 194 17.95 14.28 1.31
CA VAL A 194 18.74 13.05 1.15
C VAL A 194 17.89 11.88 0.67
N LEU A 195 16.66 11.73 1.18
CA LEU A 195 15.82 10.58 0.86
C LEU A 195 15.09 10.71 -0.50
N THR A 196 14.67 11.92 -0.85
CA THR A 196 13.82 12.15 -2.03
C THR A 196 14.56 12.78 -3.20
N GLY A 197 15.74 13.35 -2.95
CA GLY A 197 16.49 14.14 -3.93
C GLY A 197 15.96 15.55 -4.14
N TYR A 198 14.95 16.01 -3.36
CA TYR A 198 14.37 17.34 -3.51
C TYR A 198 14.64 18.24 -2.31
N GLN A 199 15.20 19.42 -2.58
CA GLN A 199 15.30 20.49 -1.61
C GLN A 199 13.97 21.26 -1.63
N ILE A 200 13.28 21.28 -0.48
CA ILE A 200 11.97 21.92 -0.34
C ILE A 200 12.14 23.23 0.42
N ASP A 201 11.97 24.37 -0.25
CA ASP A 201 12.05 25.73 0.29
C ASP A 201 10.68 26.39 0.40
N ILE A 202 10.44 27.17 1.45
CA ILE A 202 9.25 28.02 1.58
C ILE A 202 9.60 29.37 0.95
N THR A 203 8.80 29.83 -0.02
CA THR A 203 9.04 31.08 -0.74
C THR A 203 8.20 32.22 -0.17
N VAL A 204 6.95 32.32 -0.61
CA VAL A 204 5.92 33.20 -0.06
C VAL A 204 4.85 32.36 0.63
N GLU A 205 3.84 33.00 1.22
CA GLU A 205 2.77 32.29 1.93
C GLU A 205 2.16 31.19 1.05
N ASN A 206 2.16 29.96 1.61
CA ASN A 206 1.63 28.74 1.01
C ASN A 206 2.27 28.31 -0.32
N GLN A 207 3.50 28.75 -0.61
CA GLN A 207 4.24 28.32 -1.80
C GLN A 207 5.56 27.64 -1.47
N TYR A 208 5.77 26.48 -2.07
CA TYR A 208 6.88 25.58 -1.84
C TYR A 208 7.67 25.41 -3.13
N ARG A 209 8.95 25.76 -3.09
CA ARG A 209 9.89 25.54 -4.19
C ARG A 209 10.60 24.21 -3.97
N LEU A 210 10.59 23.37 -5.00
CA LEU A 210 11.29 22.10 -5.05
C LEU A 210 12.43 22.23 -6.06
N THR A 211 13.65 22.05 -5.58
CA THR A 211 14.86 21.99 -6.42
C THR A 211 15.40 20.58 -6.37
N SER A 212 15.56 19.94 -7.52
CA SER A 212 16.12 18.59 -7.60
C SER A 212 17.64 18.62 -7.41
N VAL A 213 18.19 17.60 -6.76
CA VAL A 213 19.65 17.36 -6.71
C VAL A 213 20.23 17.13 -8.09
N TYR A 214 19.41 16.67 -9.04
CA TYR A 214 19.79 16.42 -10.42
C TYR A 214 19.48 17.59 -11.37
N ALA A 215 19.14 18.76 -10.84
CA ALA A 215 18.86 19.96 -11.65
C ALA A 215 20.09 20.34 -12.50
N GLU A 216 19.87 20.57 -13.79
CA GLU A 216 20.95 20.94 -14.74
C GLU A 216 21.34 22.42 -14.58
N ARG A 217 20.36 23.28 -14.27
CA ARG A 217 20.56 24.72 -14.05
C ARG A 217 20.15 25.11 -12.64
N MET A 218 20.80 26.14 -12.08
CA MET A 218 20.45 26.64 -10.74
C MET A 218 19.03 27.22 -10.64
N GLU A 219 18.45 27.59 -11.78
CA GLU A 219 17.11 28.18 -11.90
C GLU A 219 16.01 27.10 -11.98
N ASP A 220 16.39 25.85 -12.28
CA ASP A 220 15.45 24.75 -12.53
C ASP A 220 14.79 24.33 -11.22
N SER A 221 13.55 24.78 -11.05
CA SER A 221 12.77 24.47 -9.86
C SER A 221 11.29 24.34 -10.18
N LEU A 222 10.64 23.44 -9.45
CA LEU A 222 9.20 23.25 -9.46
C LEU A 222 8.59 24.10 -8.34
N LEU A 223 7.49 24.77 -8.63
CA LEU A 223 6.82 25.62 -7.64
C LEU A 223 5.42 25.06 -7.36
N PHE A 224 5.15 24.69 -6.11
CA PHE A 224 3.86 24.18 -5.68
C PHE A 224 3.17 25.19 -4.76
N LYS A 225 1.87 25.37 -4.94
CA LYS A 225 1.03 26.17 -4.05
C LYS A 225 0.05 25.27 -3.32
N ALA A 226 -0.04 25.40 -2.00
CA ALA A 226 -1.08 24.73 -1.25
C ALA A 226 -2.44 25.36 -1.58
N SER A 227 -3.38 24.54 -2.04
CA SER A 227 -4.75 24.95 -2.31
C SER A 227 -5.60 24.62 -1.08
N GLY A 228 -6.13 25.65 -0.41
CA GLY A 228 -6.95 25.52 0.80
C GLY A 228 -6.24 25.84 2.12
N ALA A 229 -6.91 25.56 3.24
CA ALA A 229 -6.37 25.78 4.59
C ALA A 229 -5.13 24.91 4.86
N VAL A 230 -4.22 25.39 5.70
CA VAL A 230 -3.01 24.67 6.11
C VAL A 230 -3.39 23.26 6.60
N GLY A 231 -2.92 22.23 5.90
CA GLY A 231 -3.22 20.82 6.22
C GLY A 231 -4.25 20.14 5.31
N SER A 232 -4.87 20.85 4.36
CA SER A 232 -5.80 20.26 3.36
C SER A 232 -5.14 19.22 2.44
N GLY A 233 -3.80 19.16 2.40
CA GLY A 233 -3.03 18.19 1.62
C GLY A 233 -3.06 18.39 0.10
N SER A 234 -3.89 19.30 -0.41
CA SER A 234 -3.99 19.57 -1.85
C SER A 234 -2.94 20.59 -2.28
N MET A 235 -2.10 20.21 -3.23
CA MET A 235 -1.02 21.01 -3.78
C MET A 235 -1.22 21.15 -5.29
N GLN A 236 -1.02 22.36 -5.81
CA GLN A 236 -1.12 22.66 -7.23
C GLN A 236 0.25 23.10 -7.76
N LEU A 237 0.67 22.54 -8.89
CA LEU A 237 1.88 22.99 -9.59
C LEU A 237 1.60 24.35 -10.25
N LEU A 238 2.46 25.32 -9.96
CA LEU A 238 2.53 26.60 -10.66
C LEU A 238 3.47 26.48 -11.85
N GLU A 239 3.12 27.18 -12.93
CA GLU A 239 3.90 27.14 -14.15
C GLU A 239 5.22 27.91 -13.98
N THR A 240 6.33 27.22 -14.23
CA THR A 240 7.70 27.74 -14.30
C THR A 240 8.33 27.37 -15.64
N ASP A 241 9.42 28.03 -16.03
CA ASP A 241 10.13 27.68 -17.26
C ASP A 241 10.57 26.20 -17.26
N PHE A 242 10.98 25.70 -16.09
CA PHE A 242 11.30 24.30 -15.89
C PHE A 242 10.07 23.38 -15.98
N SER A 243 8.93 23.75 -15.40
CA SER A 243 7.73 22.90 -15.51
C SER A 243 7.23 22.78 -16.95
N ARG A 244 7.45 23.79 -17.80
CA ARG A 244 7.08 23.75 -19.22
C ARG A 244 7.85 22.68 -19.99
N THR A 245 9.11 22.40 -19.64
CA THR A 245 9.90 21.34 -20.30
C THR A 245 9.40 19.93 -19.94
N LEU A 246 8.67 19.80 -18.83
CA LEU A 246 8.11 18.55 -18.31
C LEU A 246 6.62 18.37 -18.64
N SER A 247 6.10 19.07 -19.66
CA SER A 247 4.66 19.13 -19.97
C SER A 247 4.01 17.74 -20.14
N GLU A 248 4.69 16.80 -20.79
CA GLU A 248 4.19 15.43 -20.96
C GLU A 248 4.04 14.67 -19.63
N LEU A 249 5.03 14.83 -18.73
CA LEU A 249 5.01 14.24 -17.40
C LEU A 249 3.95 14.90 -16.50
N VAL A 250 3.75 16.21 -16.63
CA VAL A 250 2.70 16.95 -15.94
C VAL A 250 1.33 16.44 -16.36
N ASP A 251 1.07 16.31 -17.66
CA ASP A 251 -0.22 15.85 -18.18
C ASP A 251 -0.51 14.40 -17.75
N LEU A 252 0.46 13.50 -17.90
CA LEU A 252 0.30 12.10 -17.50
C LEU A 252 0.11 11.93 -15.99
N HIS A 253 1.01 12.50 -15.18
CA HIS A 253 1.07 12.17 -13.76
C HIS A 253 0.23 13.10 -12.87
N LEU A 254 0.10 14.38 -13.22
CA LEU A 254 -0.68 15.34 -12.43
C LEU A 254 -2.11 15.48 -12.94
N PHE A 255 -2.37 15.42 -14.25
CA PHE A 255 -3.74 15.55 -14.78
C PHE A 255 -4.47 14.20 -14.84
N HIS A 256 -3.89 13.17 -15.47
CA HIS A 256 -4.53 11.86 -15.59
C HIS A 256 -4.46 11.03 -14.32
N GLN A 257 -3.26 10.83 -13.77
CA GLN A 257 -3.06 9.97 -12.60
C GLN A 257 -3.32 10.69 -11.27
N LYS A 258 -3.32 12.04 -11.27
CA LYS A 258 -3.57 12.89 -10.09
C LYS A 258 -2.67 12.57 -8.90
N SER A 259 -1.40 12.27 -9.16
CA SER A 259 -0.46 11.83 -8.13
C SER A 259 0.88 12.60 -8.20
N ILE A 260 1.06 13.52 -7.26
CA ILE A 260 2.32 14.27 -7.10
C ILE A 260 3.50 13.36 -6.78
N PRO A 261 3.39 12.35 -5.90
CA PRO A 261 4.51 11.43 -5.66
C PRO A 261 4.96 10.70 -6.92
N VAL A 262 4.03 10.27 -7.79
CA VAL A 262 4.37 9.60 -9.04
C VAL A 262 5.04 10.58 -10.01
N PHE A 263 4.51 11.80 -10.13
CA PHE A 263 5.13 12.85 -10.92
C PHE A 263 6.57 13.15 -10.49
N LEU A 264 6.81 13.40 -9.20
CA LEU A 264 8.15 13.70 -8.69
C LEU A 264 9.11 12.52 -8.89
N SER A 265 8.63 11.28 -8.77
CA SER A 265 9.43 10.09 -9.02
C SER A 265 9.84 9.98 -10.49
N ALA A 266 8.91 10.23 -11.41
CA ALA A 266 9.17 10.22 -12.85
C ALA A 266 10.17 11.32 -13.24
N VAL A 267 10.01 12.54 -12.71
CA VAL A 267 10.94 13.64 -12.93
C VAL A 267 12.34 13.31 -12.38
N THR A 268 12.43 12.69 -11.20
CA THR A 268 13.72 12.26 -10.64
C THR A 268 14.43 11.26 -11.55
N LEU A 269 13.71 10.26 -12.06
CA LEU A 269 14.27 9.26 -12.97
C LEU A 269 14.71 9.88 -14.30
N ASP A 270 13.92 10.80 -14.86
CA ASP A 270 14.24 11.51 -16.10
C ASP A 270 15.51 12.37 -15.92
N LEU A 271 15.56 13.23 -14.90
CA LEU A 271 16.73 14.06 -14.62
C LEU A 271 17.99 13.23 -14.33
N PHE A 272 17.85 12.15 -13.57
CA PHE A 272 18.97 11.24 -13.29
C PHE A 272 19.48 10.56 -14.56
N SER A 273 18.58 10.15 -15.46
CA SER A 273 18.96 9.54 -16.73
C SER A 273 19.78 10.50 -17.59
N ARG A 274 19.36 11.77 -17.67
CA ARG A 274 20.07 12.83 -18.45
C ARG A 274 21.48 13.08 -17.94
N GLN A 275 21.71 13.00 -16.63
CA GLN A 275 23.05 13.13 -16.05
C GLN A 275 23.94 11.90 -16.25
N THR A 276 23.36 10.73 -16.52
CA THR A 276 24.08 9.45 -16.63
C THR A 276 24.23 8.93 -18.06
N VAL A 277 23.73 9.66 -19.07
CA VAL A 277 24.04 9.40 -20.48
C VAL A 277 25.50 9.80 -20.75
N VAL A 278 26.40 8.84 -20.59
CA VAL A 278 27.73 8.81 -21.23
C VAL A 278 27.60 8.14 -22.59
#